data_AF-A0A558C2Y0-F1
#
_entry.id   AF-A0A558C2Y0-F1
#
_cell.length_a   1.000
_cell.length_b   1.000
_cell.length_c   1.000
_cell.angle_alpha   90.00
_cell.angle_beta   90.00
_cell.angle_gamma   90.00
#
_symmetry.space_group_name_H-M   'P 1'
#
loop_
_entity.id
_entity.type
_entity.pdbx_description
1 polymer ?
#
loop_
_entity_poly.entity_id
_entity_poly.type
_entity_poly.pdbx_seq_one_letter_code
_entity_poly.pdbx_strand_id
1 'polypeptide(L)'
;MLLFLRRRSDLLLLLGLLLGSASAWAQHPAGRLAPKPLYRDPVYDGAADPVLIWNKKAKKWWMFYTNRRATDTTAAGVTWVHGTRIGIAESGDGGATWTYRDTANINYRPQPGYTFWAPDVVEDKGTYHMFLTYVPGTFTDWNHPRTIVHLTSPDLVNWQYVSTLPLATDKVIDASVFRLPNGTWRLWYNNERDHKSTYYADSPDLRTWTDHGPALPDRGEGPKVFRWQGQYWLIIDPWKGLGAYHSTDLLHWTAQPTHLLEAPGRGPDDQAIGGHADVVVSGDRAYLFYFTHPGRGAAHPAPPNSIAAKRSVIQVVELHYQNGQLTCDRDEPTYMQLKAGR
;
A
#
# COMPACT_ATOMS: atom_id res chain seq x y z
N MET A 1 65.92 72.94 -25.36
CA MET A 1 65.07 72.61 -26.53
C MET A 1 64.61 71.15 -26.34
N LEU A 2 63.58 70.93 -25.52
CA LEU A 2 62.15 70.79 -25.85
C LEU A 2 61.77 69.46 -26.55
N LEU A 3 60.85 68.73 -25.89
CA LEU A 3 59.80 67.82 -26.39
C LEU A 3 60.19 66.40 -26.92
N PHE A 4 59.77 65.29 -26.26
CA PHE A 4 58.45 64.59 -26.19
C PHE A 4 58.36 63.42 -27.19
N LEU A 5 58.07 62.18 -26.73
CA LEU A 5 56.83 61.41 -27.02
C LEU A 5 56.95 59.89 -26.68
N ARG A 6 55.95 59.42 -25.91
CA ARG A 6 55.34 58.08 -25.78
C ARG A 6 55.73 56.96 -26.77
N ARG A 7 55.81 55.72 -26.23
CA ARG A 7 54.93 54.60 -26.62
C ARG A 7 54.77 53.57 -25.49
N ARG A 8 53.51 53.20 -25.25
CA ARG A 8 53.05 52.11 -24.37
C ARG A 8 53.18 50.77 -25.10
N SER A 9 53.46 49.71 -24.37
CA SER A 9 53.19 48.33 -24.80
C SER A 9 52.73 47.56 -23.57
N ASP A 10 51.44 47.22 -23.58
CA ASP A 10 50.73 46.56 -22.51
C ASP A 10 51.20 45.09 -22.37
N LEU A 11 51.71 44.72 -21.21
CA LEU A 11 51.95 43.32 -20.85
C LEU A 11 50.67 42.77 -20.25
N LEU A 12 49.90 42.02 -21.07
CA LEU A 12 48.75 41.22 -20.65
C LEU A 12 49.20 40.19 -19.59
N LEU A 13 48.89 40.47 -18.32
CA LEU A 13 48.86 39.47 -17.26
C LEU A 13 47.58 38.63 -17.42
N LEU A 14 47.73 37.43 -17.97
CA LEU A 14 46.73 36.37 -17.95
C LEU A 14 46.49 35.94 -16.49
N LEU A 15 45.41 36.44 -15.90
CA LEU A 15 44.85 35.92 -14.66
C LEU A 15 44.20 34.56 -14.97
N GLY A 16 44.92 33.47 -14.73
CA GLY A 16 44.38 32.11 -14.82
C GLY A 16 43.29 31.91 -13.77
N LEU A 17 42.04 31.85 -14.22
CA LEU A 17 40.89 31.36 -13.45
C LEU A 17 41.15 29.91 -13.05
N LEU A 18 41.58 29.70 -11.80
CA LEU A 18 41.46 28.41 -11.11
C LEU A 18 39.97 28.16 -10.86
N LEU A 19 39.28 27.67 -11.89
CA LEU A 19 37.99 27.02 -11.74
C LEU A 19 38.22 25.74 -10.94
N GLY A 20 38.00 25.84 -9.63
CA GLY A 20 37.92 24.67 -8.77
C GLY A 20 36.87 23.73 -9.33
N SER A 21 37.31 22.55 -9.77
CA SER A 21 36.47 21.42 -10.12
C SER A 21 35.70 21.03 -8.87
N ALA A 22 34.53 21.64 -8.64
CA ALA A 22 33.53 21.08 -7.76
C ALA A 22 33.07 19.79 -8.42
N SER A 23 33.74 18.68 -8.08
CA SER A 23 33.19 17.36 -8.32
C SER A 23 31.81 17.38 -7.69
N ALA A 24 30.76 17.39 -8.50
CA ALA A 24 29.44 17.03 -8.03
C ALA A 24 29.54 15.55 -7.67
N TRP A 25 29.74 15.26 -6.38
CA TRP A 25 29.57 13.90 -5.89
C TRP A 25 28.10 13.59 -6.14
N ALA A 26 27.83 12.78 -7.16
CA ALA A 26 26.49 12.23 -7.36
C ALA A 26 26.14 11.52 -6.06
N GLN A 27 25.25 12.11 -5.26
CA GLN A 27 24.73 11.46 -4.07
C GLN A 27 24.07 10.18 -4.54
N HIS A 28 24.68 9.04 -4.22
CA HIS A 28 24.03 7.75 -4.44
C HIS A 28 22.70 7.78 -3.67
N PRO A 29 21.57 7.45 -4.34
CA PRO A 29 20.27 7.44 -3.66
C PRO A 29 20.34 6.53 -2.43
N ALA A 30 19.84 7.03 -1.30
CA ALA A 30 19.86 6.26 -0.05
C ALA A 30 18.90 5.06 -0.15
N GLY A 31 19.39 3.87 0.23
CA GLY A 31 18.61 2.63 0.20
C GLY A 31 19.06 1.65 -0.88
N ARG A 32 18.29 0.59 -1.08
CA ARG A 32 18.54 -0.46 -2.07
C ARG A 32 17.45 -0.43 -3.14
N LEU A 33 17.84 -0.51 -4.41
CA LEU A 33 16.91 -0.55 -5.53
C LEU A 33 15.93 -1.73 -5.40
N ALA A 34 14.63 -1.44 -5.41
CA ALA A 34 13.58 -2.46 -5.52
C ALA A 34 13.48 -3.00 -6.95
N PRO A 35 13.26 -4.31 -7.14
CA PRO A 35 12.91 -4.87 -8.43
C PRO A 35 11.50 -4.43 -8.84
N LYS A 36 11.22 -4.52 -10.14
CA LYS A 36 9.88 -4.33 -10.72
C LYS A 36 9.54 -5.59 -11.55
N PRO A 37 8.53 -6.39 -11.14
CA PRO A 37 7.70 -6.23 -9.95
C PRO A 37 8.47 -6.40 -8.63
N LEU A 38 7.95 -5.79 -7.56
CA LEU A 38 8.53 -5.92 -6.22
C LEU A 38 8.37 -7.35 -5.69
N TYR A 39 7.18 -7.93 -5.87
CA TYR A 39 6.87 -9.27 -5.39
C TYR A 39 5.82 -9.98 -6.26
N ARG A 40 6.06 -11.27 -6.49
CA ARG A 40 5.13 -12.20 -7.13
C ARG A 40 4.91 -13.38 -6.20
N ASP A 41 3.65 -13.71 -5.97
CA ASP A 41 3.29 -14.88 -5.17
C ASP A 41 3.64 -16.18 -5.92
N PRO A 42 4.51 -17.05 -5.39
CA PRO A 42 4.93 -18.25 -6.09
C PRO A 42 3.88 -19.37 -6.08
N VAL A 43 2.81 -19.23 -5.29
CA VAL A 43 1.80 -20.28 -5.12
C VAL A 43 0.71 -20.18 -6.19
N TYR A 44 0.10 -19.00 -6.31
CA TYR A 44 -1.03 -18.76 -7.18
C TYR A 44 -0.88 -17.56 -8.11
N ASP A 45 0.25 -16.84 -8.07
CA ASP A 45 0.55 -15.66 -8.89
C ASP A 45 -0.54 -14.57 -8.78
N GLY A 46 -1.14 -14.45 -7.59
CA GLY A 46 -2.26 -13.56 -7.31
C GLY A 46 -2.08 -12.75 -6.03
N ALA A 47 -0.90 -12.16 -5.82
CA ALA A 47 -0.67 -11.27 -4.68
C ALA A 47 -1.48 -9.99 -4.84
N ALA A 48 -2.33 -9.67 -3.86
CA ALA A 48 -3.14 -8.47 -3.86
C ALA A 48 -3.34 -7.92 -2.44
N ASP A 49 -3.77 -6.66 -2.35
CA ASP A 49 -4.20 -6.01 -1.09
C ASP A 49 -3.13 -6.15 0.02
N PRO A 50 -1.89 -5.65 -0.23
CA PRO A 50 -0.77 -5.85 0.69
C PRO A 50 -0.96 -5.03 1.97
N VAL A 51 -0.43 -5.51 3.09
CA VAL A 51 -0.13 -4.71 4.28
C VAL A 51 1.23 -5.09 4.84
N LEU A 52 2.01 -4.10 5.25
CA LEU A 52 3.36 -4.26 5.72
C LEU A 52 3.46 -3.96 7.22
N ILE A 53 4.17 -4.83 7.94
CA ILE A 53 4.42 -4.65 9.36
C ILE A 53 5.82 -5.15 9.74
N TRP A 54 6.45 -4.47 10.69
CA TRP A 54 7.72 -4.90 11.25
C TRP A 54 7.51 -6.05 12.24
N ASN A 55 8.09 -7.20 11.94
CA ASN A 55 8.17 -8.30 12.89
C ASN A 55 9.35 -8.05 13.85
N LYS A 56 9.05 -7.64 15.09
CA LYS A 56 10.05 -7.26 16.10
C LYS A 56 10.95 -8.43 16.50
N LYS A 57 10.41 -9.65 16.54
CA LYS A 57 11.14 -10.87 16.90
C LYS A 57 12.06 -11.33 15.77
N ALA A 58 11.55 -11.37 14.55
CA ALA A 58 12.32 -11.77 13.37
C ALA A 58 13.30 -10.70 12.90
N LYS A 59 13.10 -9.43 13.32
CA LYS A 59 13.82 -8.25 12.83
C LYS A 59 13.78 -8.15 11.30
N LYS A 60 12.59 -8.35 10.75
CA LYS A 60 12.30 -8.31 9.32
C LYS A 60 10.97 -7.60 9.08
N TRP A 61 10.85 -6.98 7.92
CA TRP A 61 9.58 -6.50 7.42
C TRP A 61 8.81 -7.67 6.86
N TRP A 62 7.55 -7.82 7.26
CA TRP A 62 6.63 -8.83 6.74
C TRP A 62 5.51 -8.14 5.96
N MET A 63 5.14 -8.74 4.83
CA MET A 63 4.02 -8.34 4.00
C MET A 63 2.97 -9.44 4.09
N PHE A 64 1.77 -9.07 4.49
CA PHE A 64 0.58 -9.90 4.36
C PHE A 64 -0.16 -9.49 3.10
N TYR A 65 -0.72 -10.44 2.38
CA TYR A 65 -1.45 -10.15 1.14
C TYR A 65 -2.59 -11.15 0.94
N THR A 66 -3.68 -10.70 0.30
CA THR A 66 -4.70 -11.62 -0.23
C THR A 66 -4.04 -12.53 -1.26
N ASN A 67 -4.04 -13.84 -0.99
CA ASN A 67 -3.49 -14.83 -1.93
C ASN A 67 -4.59 -15.29 -2.91
N ARG A 68 -4.86 -14.48 -3.94
CA ARG A 68 -5.84 -14.79 -4.99
C ARG A 68 -5.35 -15.98 -5.81
N ARG A 69 -6.26 -16.90 -6.15
CA ARG A 69 -5.97 -18.16 -6.83
C ARG A 69 -5.90 -17.99 -8.35
N ALA A 70 -5.06 -17.07 -8.84
CA ALA A 70 -5.06 -16.65 -10.24
C ALA A 70 -4.72 -17.78 -11.23
N THR A 71 -3.90 -18.75 -10.82
CA THR A 71 -3.53 -19.94 -11.59
C THR A 71 -4.54 -21.10 -11.51
N ASP A 72 -5.64 -20.95 -10.76
CA ASP A 72 -6.70 -21.97 -10.70
C ASP A 72 -7.45 -22.06 -12.04
N THR A 73 -7.14 -23.10 -12.81
CA THR A 73 -7.76 -23.38 -14.11
C THR A 73 -9.20 -23.87 -14.00
N THR A 74 -9.64 -24.26 -12.81
CA THR A 74 -11.00 -24.73 -12.54
C THR A 74 -11.92 -23.61 -12.05
N ALA A 75 -11.38 -22.43 -11.79
CA ALA A 75 -12.14 -21.30 -11.26
C ALA A 75 -13.20 -20.81 -12.26
N ALA A 76 -14.46 -20.88 -11.84
CA ALA A 76 -15.61 -20.29 -12.51
C ALA A 76 -15.96 -18.91 -11.93
N GLY A 77 -16.34 -17.96 -12.78
CA GLY A 77 -16.69 -16.60 -12.34
C GLY A 77 -15.61 -15.97 -11.47
N VAL A 78 -15.97 -15.53 -10.27
CA VAL A 78 -15.04 -14.91 -9.30
C VAL A 78 -14.48 -15.89 -8.26
N THR A 79 -14.67 -17.20 -8.41
CA THR A 79 -14.16 -18.17 -7.43
C THR A 79 -12.65 -18.11 -7.21
N TRP A 80 -11.88 -17.61 -8.19
CA TRP A 80 -10.43 -17.39 -8.07
C TRP A 80 -10.05 -16.32 -7.03
N VAL A 81 -10.93 -15.36 -6.72
CA VAL A 81 -10.72 -14.42 -5.61
C VAL A 81 -11.38 -14.90 -4.33
N HIS A 82 -12.08 -16.03 -4.32
CA HIS A 82 -12.60 -16.67 -3.12
C HIS A 82 -11.74 -17.90 -2.76
N GLY A 83 -12.00 -18.51 -1.61
CA GLY A 83 -11.19 -19.61 -1.05
C GLY A 83 -9.77 -19.15 -0.71
N THR A 84 -9.56 -17.84 -0.57
CA THR A 84 -8.25 -17.23 -0.41
C THR A 84 -7.75 -17.36 1.02
N ARG A 85 -6.43 -17.52 1.13
CA ARG A 85 -5.68 -17.40 2.38
C ARG A 85 -4.97 -16.06 2.39
N ILE A 86 -4.39 -15.70 3.52
CA ILE A 86 -3.47 -14.57 3.60
C ILE A 86 -2.05 -15.08 3.47
N GLY A 87 -1.35 -14.71 2.40
CA GLY A 87 0.05 -15.02 2.19
C GLY A 87 0.97 -14.14 3.04
N ILE A 88 2.18 -14.62 3.32
CA ILE A 88 3.22 -13.91 4.06
C ILE A 88 4.50 -13.92 3.21
N ALA A 89 5.05 -12.74 2.96
CA ALA A 89 6.40 -12.57 2.44
C ALA A 89 7.25 -11.78 3.45
N GLU A 90 8.56 -11.97 3.44
CA GLU A 90 9.48 -11.27 4.33
C GLU A 90 10.64 -10.60 3.59
N SER A 91 11.08 -9.47 4.14
CA SER A 91 12.23 -8.70 3.68
C SER A 91 13.19 -8.42 4.84
N GLY A 92 14.47 -8.77 4.63
CA GLY A 92 15.57 -8.51 5.57
C GLY A 92 16.50 -7.37 5.14
N ASP A 93 16.21 -6.70 4.03
CA ASP A 93 17.10 -5.74 3.37
C ASP A 93 16.45 -4.35 3.20
N GLY A 94 15.60 -3.97 4.16
CA GLY A 94 14.94 -2.67 4.17
C GLY A 94 13.77 -2.56 3.20
N GLY A 95 13.12 -3.68 2.86
CA GLY A 95 11.94 -3.72 1.98
C GLY A 95 12.27 -3.80 0.49
N ALA A 96 13.54 -3.96 0.12
CA ALA A 96 13.97 -3.97 -1.27
C ALA A 96 13.70 -5.30 -1.97
N THR A 97 13.88 -6.43 -1.28
CA THR A 97 13.58 -7.76 -1.81
C THR A 97 12.70 -8.55 -0.84
N TRP A 98 11.81 -9.36 -1.41
CA TRP A 98 10.78 -10.10 -0.68
C TRP A 98 10.81 -11.57 -1.03
N THR A 99 10.79 -12.43 -0.01
CA THR A 99 10.75 -13.89 -0.18
C THR A 99 9.48 -14.44 0.44
N TYR A 100 8.80 -15.34 -0.27
CA TYR A 100 7.64 -16.06 0.26
C TYR A 100 8.03 -16.84 1.53
N ARG A 101 7.16 -16.77 2.54
CA ARG A 101 7.33 -17.46 3.81
C ARG A 101 6.35 -18.62 3.95
N ASP A 102 5.05 -18.31 4.00
CA ASP A 102 3.94 -19.26 4.11
C ASP A 102 2.63 -18.47 3.96
N THR A 103 1.51 -19.03 4.38
CA THR A 103 0.25 -18.35 4.68
C THR A 103 0.06 -18.19 6.18
N ALA A 104 -0.66 -17.15 6.59
CA ALA A 104 -1.06 -16.95 7.99
C ALA A 104 -1.88 -18.15 8.49
N ASN A 105 -1.51 -18.67 9.66
CA ASN A 105 -2.25 -19.73 10.33
C ASN A 105 -3.39 -19.13 11.15
N ILE A 106 -4.52 -18.90 10.48
CA ILE A 106 -5.73 -18.32 11.09
C ILE A 106 -6.63 -19.45 11.63
N ASN A 107 -6.86 -19.42 12.94
CA ASN A 107 -7.78 -20.31 13.67
C ASN A 107 -9.19 -19.72 13.72
N TYR A 108 -9.78 -19.52 12.53
CA TYR A 108 -11.17 -19.08 12.37
C TYR A 108 -11.71 -19.61 11.04
N ARG A 109 -12.41 -20.74 11.08
CA ARG A 109 -12.88 -21.44 9.86
C ARG A 109 -14.29 -21.99 10.06
N PRO A 110 -15.26 -21.15 10.46
CA PRO A 110 -16.59 -21.65 10.85
C PRO A 110 -17.40 -22.16 9.65
N GLN A 111 -17.03 -21.79 8.42
CA GLN A 111 -17.68 -22.27 7.20
C GLN A 111 -16.66 -22.95 6.27
N PRO A 112 -17.04 -24.03 5.57
CA PRO A 112 -16.19 -24.63 4.54
C PRO A 112 -15.98 -23.65 3.38
N GLY A 113 -14.80 -23.70 2.77
CA GLY A 113 -14.48 -22.83 1.63
C GLY A 113 -14.39 -21.35 1.97
N TYR A 114 -14.23 -21.00 3.25
CA TYR A 114 -14.02 -19.64 3.74
C TYR A 114 -12.97 -18.88 2.94
N THR A 115 -13.09 -17.56 2.98
CA THR A 115 -12.30 -16.64 2.18
C THR A 115 -11.82 -15.49 3.05
N PHE A 116 -10.56 -15.11 2.89
CA PHE A 116 -9.92 -13.99 3.59
C PHE A 116 -9.37 -12.95 2.61
N TRP A 117 -9.73 -11.69 2.81
CA TRP A 117 -9.27 -10.56 1.98
C TRP A 117 -8.73 -9.40 2.80
N ALA A 118 -7.80 -8.66 2.18
CA ALA A 118 -7.38 -7.32 2.58
C ALA A 118 -7.13 -7.19 4.09
N PRO A 119 -6.07 -7.84 4.61
CA PRO A 119 -5.68 -7.69 6.00
C PRO A 119 -5.20 -6.26 6.26
N ASP A 120 -5.54 -5.70 7.43
CA ASP A 120 -4.80 -4.58 8.01
C ASP A 120 -4.30 -4.99 9.40
N VAL A 121 -3.02 -4.70 9.67
CA VAL A 121 -2.32 -5.21 10.85
C VAL A 121 -1.68 -4.07 11.63
N VAL A 122 -1.97 -4.02 12.93
CA VAL A 122 -1.36 -3.09 13.88
C VAL A 122 -0.76 -3.85 15.06
N GLU A 123 0.09 -3.19 15.82
CA GLU A 123 0.66 -3.72 17.07
C GLU A 123 0.28 -2.80 18.23
N ASP A 124 -0.17 -3.40 19.33
CA ASP A 124 -0.38 -2.71 20.60
C ASP A 124 0.18 -3.57 21.74
N LYS A 125 1.10 -3.00 22.52
CA LYS A 125 1.62 -3.58 23.78
C LYS A 125 2.12 -5.04 23.65
N GLY A 126 2.83 -5.33 22.58
CA GLY A 126 3.43 -6.64 22.28
C GLY A 126 2.49 -7.63 21.61
N THR A 127 1.25 -7.25 21.31
CA THR A 127 0.27 -8.08 20.60
C THR A 127 0.01 -7.52 19.22
N TYR A 128 0.00 -8.38 18.20
CA TYR A 128 -0.42 -8.01 16.86
C TYR A 128 -1.92 -8.23 16.71
N HIS A 129 -2.59 -7.27 16.07
CA HIS A 129 -4.03 -7.27 15.81
C HIS A 129 -4.22 -7.20 14.29
N MET A 130 -5.01 -8.11 13.74
CA MET A 130 -5.39 -8.10 12.33
C MET A 130 -6.89 -7.88 12.23
N PHE A 131 -7.28 -6.94 11.37
CA PHE A 131 -8.66 -6.70 10.96
C PHE A 131 -8.78 -7.18 9.54
N LEU A 132 -9.65 -8.18 9.33
CA LEU A 132 -9.62 -8.98 8.13
C LEU A 132 -11.02 -9.16 7.57
N THR A 133 -11.18 -8.96 6.27
CA THR A 133 -12.44 -9.29 5.60
C THR A 133 -12.61 -10.79 5.54
N TYR A 134 -13.73 -11.27 6.09
CA TYR A 134 -14.16 -12.66 6.07
C TYR A 134 -15.41 -12.81 5.19
N VAL A 135 -15.34 -13.73 4.22
CA VAL A 135 -16.48 -14.14 3.40
C VAL A 135 -16.77 -15.63 3.68
N PRO A 136 -18.02 -16.01 3.99
CA PRO A 136 -18.38 -17.33 4.50
C PRO A 136 -18.50 -18.40 3.40
N GLY A 137 -17.54 -18.44 2.47
CA GLY A 137 -17.53 -19.45 1.42
C GLY A 137 -16.82 -19.02 0.15
N THR A 138 -16.94 -19.89 -0.85
CA THR A 138 -16.43 -19.69 -2.21
C THR A 138 -17.60 -19.59 -3.16
N PHE A 139 -17.67 -18.48 -3.90
CA PHE A 139 -18.83 -18.12 -4.69
C PHE A 139 -18.44 -17.72 -6.12
N THR A 140 -19.37 -17.90 -7.05
CA THR A 140 -19.19 -17.57 -8.47
C THR A 140 -19.52 -16.11 -8.80
N ASP A 141 -20.17 -15.40 -7.89
CA ASP A 141 -20.54 -13.98 -8.00
C ASP A 141 -20.29 -13.22 -6.68
N TRP A 142 -20.61 -11.93 -6.68
CA TRP A 142 -20.32 -11.00 -5.58
C TRP A 142 -21.48 -10.82 -4.58
N ASN A 143 -22.61 -11.51 -4.74
CA ASN A 143 -23.83 -11.24 -3.97
C ASN A 143 -23.93 -12.06 -2.67
N HIS A 144 -22.88 -12.04 -1.86
CA HIS A 144 -22.78 -12.85 -0.63
C HIS A 144 -22.38 -12.04 0.61
N PRO A 145 -22.68 -12.47 1.84
CA PRO A 145 -22.28 -11.71 3.02
C PRO A 145 -20.76 -11.60 3.15
N ARG A 146 -20.28 -10.53 3.78
CA ARG A 146 -18.89 -10.37 4.21
C ARG A 146 -18.78 -9.38 5.36
N THR A 147 -17.91 -9.69 6.29
CA THR A 147 -17.77 -8.99 7.57
C THR A 147 -16.30 -8.78 7.89
N ILE A 148 -15.99 -7.83 8.76
CA ILE A 148 -14.63 -7.64 9.27
C ILE A 148 -14.49 -8.39 10.60
N VAL A 149 -13.53 -9.30 10.68
CA VAL A 149 -13.18 -10.03 11.90
C VAL A 149 -11.91 -9.48 12.53
N HIS A 150 -11.86 -9.50 13.85
CA HIS A 150 -10.68 -9.19 14.64
C HIS A 150 -9.95 -10.49 15.02
N LEU A 151 -8.66 -10.52 14.71
CA LEU A 151 -7.74 -11.60 15.06
C LEU A 151 -6.57 -11.03 15.87
N THR A 152 -5.98 -11.85 16.74
CA THR A 152 -4.73 -11.50 17.44
C THR A 152 -3.65 -12.56 17.24
N SER A 153 -2.38 -12.12 17.27
CA SER A 153 -1.22 -12.99 17.15
C SER A 153 -0.06 -12.51 18.03
N PRO A 154 0.68 -13.42 18.69
CA PRO A 154 1.92 -13.08 19.38
C PRO A 154 3.15 -13.06 18.46
N ASP A 155 3.05 -13.62 17.25
CA ASP A 155 4.22 -13.94 16.41
C ASP A 155 4.05 -13.61 14.93
N LEU A 156 2.92 -13.00 14.55
CA LEU A 156 2.51 -12.70 13.17
C LEU A 156 2.26 -13.94 12.29
N VAL A 157 2.32 -15.15 12.85
CA VAL A 157 2.11 -16.41 12.12
C VAL A 157 0.81 -17.07 12.55
N ASN A 158 0.61 -17.22 13.86
CA ASN A 158 -0.52 -17.92 14.45
C ASN A 158 -1.55 -16.90 14.95
N TRP A 159 -2.74 -16.93 14.36
CA TRP A 159 -3.80 -15.96 14.59
C TRP A 159 -5.01 -16.61 15.24
N GLN A 160 -5.49 -16.01 16.32
CA GLN A 160 -6.70 -16.44 17.03
C GLN A 160 -7.84 -15.46 16.79
N TYR A 161 -9.03 -16.00 16.57
CA TYR A 161 -10.24 -15.19 16.50
C TYR A 161 -10.54 -14.52 17.85
N VAL A 162 -10.93 -13.25 17.79
CA VAL A 162 -11.41 -12.50 18.95
C VAL A 162 -12.89 -12.18 18.80
N SER A 163 -13.28 -11.53 17.71
CA SER A 163 -14.66 -11.08 17.48
C SER A 163 -14.93 -10.78 16.01
N THR A 164 -16.21 -10.63 15.68
CA THR A 164 -16.66 -9.99 14.43
C THR A 164 -17.10 -8.58 14.81
N LEU A 165 -16.65 -7.57 14.05
CA LEU A 165 -16.93 -6.18 14.41
C LEU A 165 -18.43 -5.85 14.19
N PRO A 166 -19.08 -5.13 15.12
CA PRO A 166 -20.47 -4.70 14.98
C PRO A 166 -20.57 -3.45 14.08
N LEU A 167 -20.28 -3.62 12.79
CA LEU A 167 -20.28 -2.55 11.80
C LEU A 167 -21.66 -2.37 11.15
N ALA A 168 -21.80 -1.35 10.30
CA ALA A 168 -23.08 -0.90 9.76
C ALA A 168 -23.90 -2.00 9.06
N THR A 169 -23.26 -2.95 8.37
CA THR A 169 -23.93 -4.01 7.61
C THR A 169 -23.13 -5.31 7.54
N ASP A 170 -23.75 -6.38 7.01
CA ASP A 170 -23.13 -7.67 6.67
C ASP A 170 -22.46 -7.68 5.28
N LYS A 171 -22.15 -6.50 4.72
CA LYS A 171 -21.54 -6.33 3.40
C LYS A 171 -20.46 -5.24 3.44
N VAL A 172 -19.49 -5.45 4.32
CA VAL A 172 -18.39 -4.52 4.63
C VAL A 172 -17.03 -5.19 4.41
N ILE A 173 -16.06 -4.43 3.90
CA ILE A 173 -14.72 -4.93 3.55
C ILE A 173 -13.63 -3.91 3.88
N ASP A 174 -12.38 -4.35 3.76
CA ASP A 174 -11.17 -3.53 3.65
C ASP A 174 -10.99 -2.59 4.83
N ALA A 175 -10.62 -3.14 5.99
CA ALA A 175 -10.30 -2.34 7.16
C ALA A 175 -9.00 -1.54 6.95
N SER A 176 -8.92 -0.33 7.50
CA SER A 176 -7.67 0.36 7.80
C SER A 176 -7.74 0.94 9.21
N VAL A 177 -6.83 0.50 10.08
CA VAL A 177 -6.80 0.89 11.49
C VAL A 177 -5.68 1.88 11.76
N PHE A 178 -6.02 2.97 12.45
CA PHE A 178 -5.08 4.01 12.81
C PHE A 178 -5.24 4.41 14.28
N ARG A 179 -4.12 4.67 14.95
CA ARG A 179 -4.12 5.16 16.33
C ARG A 179 -4.28 6.68 16.37
N LEU A 180 -5.35 7.15 16.99
CA LEU A 180 -5.67 8.56 17.13
C LEU A 180 -4.71 9.28 18.09
N PRO A 181 -4.57 10.62 18.01
CA PRO A 181 -3.69 11.40 18.89
C PRO A 181 -4.01 11.28 20.39
N ASN A 182 -5.28 11.04 20.74
CA ASN A 182 -5.72 10.80 22.11
C ASN A 182 -5.38 9.39 22.63
N GLY A 183 -4.78 8.55 21.78
CA GLY A 183 -4.36 7.19 22.12
C GLY A 183 -5.40 6.10 21.88
N THR A 184 -6.63 6.45 21.49
CA THR A 184 -7.66 5.49 21.04
C THR A 184 -7.43 5.10 19.58
N TRP A 185 -8.29 4.26 19.04
CA TRP A 185 -8.17 3.70 17.70
C TRP A 185 -9.39 4.04 16.87
N ARG A 186 -9.17 4.22 15.57
CA ARG A 186 -10.21 4.36 14.57
C ARG A 186 -9.97 3.37 13.44
N LEU A 187 -11.03 2.77 12.95
CA LEU A 187 -11.05 1.90 11.78
C LEU A 187 -11.88 2.59 10.71
N TRP A 188 -11.34 2.67 9.51
CA TRP A 188 -12.07 3.01 8.29
C TRP A 188 -12.35 1.74 7.52
N TYR A 189 -13.51 1.65 6.89
CA TYR A 189 -13.89 0.47 6.12
C TYR A 189 -14.84 0.82 4.98
N ASN A 190 -14.91 -0.04 3.97
CA ASN A 190 -15.85 0.13 2.87
C ASN A 190 -17.22 -0.44 3.23
N ASN A 191 -18.28 0.35 3.03
CA ASN A 191 -19.65 -0.12 3.13
C ASN A 191 -20.25 -0.33 1.73
N GLU A 192 -20.30 -1.59 1.29
CA GLU A 192 -20.76 -1.88 -0.07
C GLU A 192 -22.26 -1.66 -0.27
N ARG A 193 -23.06 -1.67 0.79
CA ARG A 193 -24.51 -1.39 0.68
C ARG A 193 -24.78 0.08 0.47
N ASP A 194 -23.88 0.95 0.92
CA ASP A 194 -23.97 2.39 0.74
C ASP A 194 -23.05 2.86 -0.39
N HIS A 195 -23.31 2.36 -1.60
CA HIS A 195 -22.58 2.76 -2.82
C HIS A 195 -21.05 2.59 -2.79
N LYS A 196 -20.53 1.76 -1.87
CA LYS A 196 -19.10 1.62 -1.59
C LYS A 196 -18.46 2.92 -1.05
N SER A 197 -19.17 3.65 -0.20
CA SER A 197 -18.61 4.74 0.59
C SER A 197 -17.70 4.21 1.70
N THR A 198 -16.85 5.08 2.26
CA THR A 198 -16.02 4.74 3.42
C THR A 198 -16.72 5.17 4.70
N TYR A 199 -16.85 4.26 5.66
CA TYR A 199 -17.39 4.46 7.00
C TYR A 199 -16.25 4.43 8.03
N TYR A 200 -16.54 4.83 9.28
CA TYR A 200 -15.61 4.65 10.38
C TYR A 200 -16.25 4.16 11.68
N ALA A 201 -15.44 3.51 12.49
CA ALA A 201 -15.77 3.08 13.85
C ALA A 201 -14.60 3.40 14.80
N ASP A 202 -14.91 3.71 16.05
CA ASP A 202 -13.92 4.03 17.08
C ASP A 202 -13.82 2.94 18.15
N SER A 203 -12.63 2.76 18.70
CA SER A 203 -12.35 1.81 19.77
C SER A 203 -11.35 2.36 20.78
N PRO A 204 -11.62 2.24 22.10
CA PRO A 204 -10.64 2.62 23.10
C PRO A 204 -9.47 1.62 23.22
N ASP A 205 -9.64 0.38 22.76
CA ASP A 205 -8.79 -0.76 23.16
C ASP A 205 -8.57 -1.82 22.05
N LEU A 206 -8.94 -1.53 20.80
CA LEU A 206 -8.96 -2.44 19.65
C LEU A 206 -9.95 -3.62 19.77
N ARG A 207 -10.76 -3.70 20.83
CA ARG A 207 -11.66 -4.83 21.11
C ARG A 207 -13.12 -4.42 21.08
N THR A 208 -13.43 -3.28 21.70
CA THR A 208 -14.78 -2.73 21.78
C THR A 208 -14.92 -1.65 20.72
N TRP A 209 -15.86 -1.82 19.78
CA TRP A 209 -16.01 -0.92 18.63
C TRP A 209 -17.39 -0.25 18.63
N THR A 210 -17.42 1.04 18.34
CA THR A 210 -18.64 1.83 18.14
C THR A 210 -18.63 2.36 16.70
N ASP A 211 -19.60 1.96 15.89
CA ASP A 211 -19.77 2.49 14.54
C ASP A 211 -20.29 3.93 14.56
N HIS A 212 -19.77 4.78 13.67
CA HIS A 212 -20.12 6.19 13.56
C HIS A 212 -20.69 6.59 12.19
N GLY A 213 -20.89 5.63 11.28
CA GLY A 213 -21.44 5.89 9.96
C GLY A 213 -20.43 6.44 8.94
N PRO A 214 -20.91 7.16 7.90
CA PRO A 214 -20.08 7.63 6.80
C PRO A 214 -18.93 8.57 7.23
N ALA A 215 -17.74 8.34 6.69
CA ALA A 215 -16.56 9.21 6.78
C ALA A 215 -16.25 9.92 5.45
N LEU A 216 -16.44 9.22 4.33
CA LEU A 216 -16.18 9.73 2.98
C LEU A 216 -17.21 9.14 2.01
N PRO A 217 -18.04 9.97 1.35
CA PRO A 217 -19.10 9.49 0.46
C PRO A 217 -18.58 9.02 -0.91
N ASP A 218 -17.34 9.34 -1.25
CA ASP A 218 -16.75 8.96 -2.53
C ASP A 218 -16.67 7.43 -2.66
N ARG A 219 -17.05 6.96 -3.85
CA ARG A 219 -17.11 5.54 -4.18
C ARG A 219 -15.71 4.96 -4.40
N GLY A 220 -15.35 3.94 -3.62
CA GLY A 220 -14.11 3.18 -3.77
C GLY A 220 -14.00 2.03 -2.77
N GLU A 221 -12.84 1.42 -2.67
CA GLU A 221 -12.52 0.39 -1.66
C GLU A 221 -11.09 0.58 -1.12
N GLY A 222 -10.60 -0.34 -0.29
CA GLY A 222 -9.22 -0.28 0.22
C GLY A 222 -8.79 1.01 0.89
N PRO A 223 -9.53 1.54 1.90
CA PRO A 223 -9.07 2.71 2.63
C PRO A 223 -7.71 2.42 3.25
N LYS A 224 -6.78 3.36 3.18
CA LYS A 224 -5.54 3.36 3.96
C LYS A 224 -5.27 4.72 4.57
N VAL A 225 -5.23 4.76 5.90
CA VAL A 225 -4.94 5.97 6.68
C VAL A 225 -3.51 5.96 7.21
N PHE A 226 -2.81 7.09 7.03
CA PHE A 226 -1.46 7.30 7.56
C PHE A 226 -1.19 8.78 7.84
N ARG A 227 -0.11 9.08 8.57
CA ARG A 227 0.31 10.45 8.85
C ARG A 227 1.68 10.72 8.23
N TRP A 228 1.77 11.75 7.40
CA TRP A 228 3.03 12.14 6.75
C TRP A 228 2.99 13.63 6.35
N GLN A 229 4.16 14.30 6.39
CA GLN A 229 4.30 15.73 6.03
C GLN A 229 3.33 16.65 6.80
N GLY A 230 3.15 16.38 8.10
CA GLY A 230 2.31 17.18 8.99
C GLY A 230 0.80 16.98 8.84
N GLN A 231 0.35 16.15 7.90
CA GLN A 231 -1.06 15.89 7.62
C GLN A 231 -1.45 14.43 7.82
N TYR A 232 -2.74 14.17 7.97
CA TYR A 232 -3.30 12.84 7.79
C TYR A 232 -3.72 12.65 6.35
N TRP A 233 -3.50 11.44 5.85
CA TRP A 233 -3.84 11.03 4.49
C TRP A 233 -4.77 9.84 4.56
N LEU A 234 -5.73 9.80 3.64
CA LEU A 234 -6.56 8.65 3.33
C LEU A 234 -6.41 8.37 1.84
N ILE A 235 -6.12 7.12 1.50
CA ILE A 235 -6.10 6.63 0.12
C ILE A 235 -7.26 5.64 -0.04
N ILE A 236 -7.97 5.67 -1.17
CA ILE A 236 -8.94 4.65 -1.58
C ILE A 236 -8.71 4.23 -3.04
N ASP A 237 -9.20 3.06 -3.41
CA ASP A 237 -9.22 2.53 -4.78
C ASP A 237 -10.61 2.71 -5.42
N PRO A 238 -10.82 3.74 -6.26
CA PRO A 238 -12.03 3.92 -7.08
C PRO A 238 -12.00 3.16 -8.42
N TRP A 239 -11.07 2.21 -8.62
CA TRP A 239 -10.80 1.47 -9.86
C TRP A 239 -10.42 2.35 -11.06
N LYS A 240 -9.75 3.48 -10.81
CA LYS A 240 -9.26 4.42 -11.83
C LYS A 240 -7.99 5.15 -11.37
N GLY A 241 -7.04 4.37 -10.85
CA GLY A 241 -5.99 4.89 -9.97
C GLY A 241 -6.51 5.08 -8.55
N LEU A 242 -5.65 5.53 -7.65
CA LEU A 242 -5.92 5.70 -6.23
C LEU A 242 -6.31 7.14 -5.90
N GLY A 243 -7.47 7.34 -5.31
CA GLY A 243 -7.91 8.63 -4.79
C GLY A 243 -7.16 8.95 -3.50
N ALA A 244 -6.62 10.17 -3.39
CA ALA A 244 -5.91 10.65 -2.20
C ALA A 244 -6.66 11.82 -1.56
N TYR A 245 -6.75 11.80 -0.23
CA TYR A 245 -7.44 12.79 0.57
C TYR A 245 -6.55 13.19 1.74
N HIS A 246 -6.61 14.46 2.14
CA HIS A 246 -5.93 14.94 3.33
C HIS A 246 -6.92 15.43 4.39
N SER A 247 -6.49 15.38 5.64
CA SER A 247 -7.24 15.83 6.80
C SER A 247 -6.31 16.36 7.88
N THR A 248 -6.81 17.27 8.70
CA THR A 248 -6.14 17.77 9.92
C THR A 248 -6.72 17.14 11.19
N ASP A 249 -7.90 16.49 11.12
CA ASP A 249 -8.67 16.03 12.27
C ASP A 249 -9.16 14.58 12.18
N LEU A 250 -8.85 13.86 11.08
CA LEU A 250 -9.27 12.48 10.81
C LEU A 250 -10.80 12.29 10.68
N LEU A 251 -11.55 13.38 10.53
CA LEU A 251 -13.01 13.40 10.38
C LEU A 251 -13.41 14.02 9.04
N HIS A 252 -12.80 15.14 8.69
CA HIS A 252 -13.10 15.87 7.46
C HIS A 252 -11.97 15.66 6.46
N TRP A 253 -12.33 15.13 5.29
CA TRP A 253 -11.40 14.76 4.24
C TRP A 253 -11.55 15.70 3.05
N THR A 254 -10.44 16.24 2.55
CA THR A 254 -10.39 17.03 1.33
C THR A 254 -9.69 16.25 0.23
N ALA A 255 -10.40 16.02 -0.87
CA ALA A 255 -9.89 15.29 -2.02
C ALA A 255 -8.76 16.07 -2.71
N GLN A 256 -7.74 15.33 -3.15
CA GLN A 256 -6.79 15.79 -4.15
C GLN A 256 -7.46 15.76 -5.54
N PRO A 257 -7.20 16.73 -6.43
CA PRO A 257 -7.79 16.75 -7.77
C PRO A 257 -7.34 15.61 -8.70
N THR A 258 -6.17 15.02 -8.44
CA THR A 258 -5.57 13.95 -9.25
C THR A 258 -5.45 12.65 -8.47
N HIS A 259 -5.60 11.53 -9.16
CA HIS A 259 -5.34 10.21 -8.59
C HIS A 259 -3.87 9.84 -8.73
N LEU A 260 -3.39 9.07 -7.76
CA LEU A 260 -2.11 8.38 -7.85
C LEU A 260 -2.26 7.14 -8.72
N LEU A 261 -1.22 6.72 -9.45
CA LEU A 261 -1.20 5.45 -10.19
C LEU A 261 -2.33 5.23 -11.22
N GLU A 262 -3.00 6.30 -11.66
CA GLU A 262 -4.01 6.24 -12.72
C GLU A 262 -3.37 5.94 -14.08
N ALA A 263 -2.21 6.54 -14.35
CA ALA A 263 -1.44 6.20 -15.54
C ALA A 263 -0.72 4.85 -15.35
N PRO A 264 -0.68 4.00 -16.41
CA PRO A 264 0.14 2.80 -16.39
C PRO A 264 1.63 3.15 -16.44
N GLY A 265 2.47 2.29 -15.85
CA GLY A 265 3.92 2.36 -16.03
C GLY A 265 4.39 1.67 -17.32
N ARG A 266 5.69 1.78 -17.61
CA ARG A 266 6.34 1.13 -18.76
C ARG A 266 7.09 -0.15 -18.37
N GLY A 267 7.40 -0.33 -17.09
CA GLY A 267 8.13 -1.49 -16.58
C GLY A 267 7.37 -2.81 -16.74
N PRO A 268 8.07 -3.97 -16.77
CA PRO A 268 7.41 -5.28 -16.81
C PRO A 268 6.36 -5.43 -15.72
N ASP A 269 5.20 -5.97 -16.08
CA ASP A 269 4.07 -6.18 -15.17
C ASP A 269 3.53 -4.91 -14.47
N ASP A 270 3.68 -3.72 -15.09
CA ASP A 270 3.24 -2.43 -14.54
C ASP A 270 2.30 -1.64 -15.48
N GLN A 271 1.83 -2.27 -16.57
CA GLN A 271 1.06 -1.62 -17.64
C GLN A 271 -0.44 -1.41 -17.35
N ALA A 272 -0.88 -1.69 -16.14
CA ALA A 272 -2.26 -1.45 -15.69
C ALA A 272 -2.26 -0.47 -14.50
N ILE A 273 -3.42 0.09 -14.17
CA ILE A 273 -3.58 0.99 -13.02
C ILE A 273 -3.13 0.32 -11.71
N GLY A 274 -2.74 1.13 -10.72
CA GLY A 274 -2.56 0.64 -9.36
C GLY A 274 -3.91 0.45 -8.66
N GLY A 275 -4.04 -0.61 -7.87
CA GLY A 275 -5.19 -0.87 -7.00
C GLY A 275 -4.79 -0.94 -5.52
N HIS A 276 -5.76 -1.23 -4.64
CA HIS A 276 -5.65 -1.34 -3.17
C HIS A 276 -4.21 -1.33 -2.62
N ALA A 277 -3.90 -0.33 -1.82
CA ALA A 277 -2.53 -0.02 -1.40
C ALA A 277 -2.35 -0.02 0.12
N ASP A 278 -1.10 -0.22 0.53
CA ASP A 278 -0.61 0.11 1.85
C ASP A 278 0.51 1.15 1.76
N VAL A 279 0.70 1.90 2.85
CA VAL A 279 1.71 2.96 2.92
C VAL A 279 2.57 2.79 4.16
N VAL A 280 3.89 2.73 3.95
CA VAL A 280 4.86 2.72 5.05
C VAL A 280 5.62 4.05 5.06
N VAL A 281 5.43 4.81 6.13
CA VAL A 281 6.25 5.99 6.43
C VAL A 281 7.50 5.55 7.17
N SER A 282 8.68 5.81 6.61
CA SER A 282 9.98 5.41 7.15
C SER A 282 10.89 6.63 7.32
N GLY A 283 10.83 7.24 8.50
CA GLY A 283 11.49 8.52 8.76
C GLY A 283 10.78 9.66 8.04
N ASP A 284 11.50 10.34 7.15
CA ASP A 284 11.02 11.44 6.32
C ASP A 284 10.43 10.97 4.97
N ARG A 285 10.63 9.70 4.60
CA ARG A 285 10.17 9.11 3.34
C ARG A 285 8.90 8.30 3.52
N ALA A 286 8.11 8.15 2.47
CA ALA A 286 6.92 7.31 2.45
C ALA A 286 6.91 6.44 1.19
N TYR A 287 6.55 5.16 1.34
CA TYR A 287 6.49 4.20 0.24
C TYR A 287 5.08 3.67 0.12
N LEU A 288 4.55 3.70 -1.10
CA LEU A 288 3.22 3.18 -1.43
C LEU A 288 3.37 1.83 -2.13
N PHE A 289 2.92 0.78 -1.45
CA PHE A 289 2.87 -0.58 -1.94
C PHE A 289 1.48 -0.86 -2.48
N TYR A 290 1.39 -1.37 -3.70
CA TYR A 290 0.11 -1.54 -4.37
C TYR A 290 0.15 -2.79 -5.22
N PHE A 291 -1.02 -3.37 -5.47
CA PHE A 291 -1.11 -4.43 -6.46
C PHE A 291 -1.51 -3.86 -7.83
N THR A 292 -1.14 -4.57 -8.89
CA THR A 292 -1.67 -4.33 -10.22
C THR A 292 -2.00 -5.65 -10.90
N HIS A 293 -2.85 -5.60 -11.93
CA HIS A 293 -3.17 -6.74 -12.80
C HIS A 293 -2.49 -6.55 -14.15
N PRO A 294 -1.28 -7.11 -14.37
CA PRO A 294 -0.52 -6.85 -15.60
C PRO A 294 -1.29 -7.13 -16.88
N GLY A 295 -2.08 -8.21 -16.91
CA GLY A 295 -2.90 -8.58 -18.07
C GLY A 295 -4.15 -7.72 -18.28
N ARG A 296 -4.37 -6.67 -17.49
CA ARG A 296 -5.51 -5.73 -17.65
C ARG A 296 -5.09 -4.36 -18.16
N GLY A 297 -3.89 -4.24 -18.73
CA GLY A 297 -3.44 -2.99 -19.34
C GLY A 297 -4.36 -2.54 -20.48
N ALA A 298 -4.54 -1.22 -20.61
CA ALA A 298 -5.50 -0.64 -21.55
C ALA A 298 -5.17 -0.93 -23.04
N ALA A 299 -3.87 -0.95 -23.39
CA ALA A 299 -3.44 -1.14 -24.77
C ALA A 299 -3.69 -2.57 -25.29
N HIS A 300 -3.39 -3.57 -24.46
CA HIS A 300 -3.43 -4.99 -24.85
C HIS A 300 -3.96 -5.85 -23.69
N PRO A 301 -5.25 -5.77 -23.35
CA PRO A 301 -5.82 -6.56 -22.28
C PRO A 301 -5.84 -8.05 -22.67
N ALA A 302 -5.47 -8.90 -21.73
CA ALA A 302 -5.63 -10.34 -21.86
C ALA A 302 -7.13 -10.71 -21.85
N PRO A 303 -7.50 -11.88 -22.40
CA PRO A 303 -8.89 -12.33 -22.38
C PRO A 303 -9.47 -12.34 -20.96
N PRO A 304 -10.71 -11.88 -20.76
CA PRO A 304 -11.38 -11.94 -19.46
C PRO A 304 -11.32 -13.36 -18.86
N ASN A 305 -11.11 -13.44 -17.56
CA ASN A 305 -10.98 -14.70 -16.80
C ASN A 305 -9.80 -15.61 -17.17
N SER A 306 -8.92 -15.21 -18.10
CA SER A 306 -7.65 -15.91 -18.32
C SER A 306 -6.71 -15.78 -17.12
N ILE A 307 -5.75 -16.70 -16.98
CA ILE A 307 -4.69 -16.59 -15.95
C ILE A 307 -3.97 -15.25 -16.06
N ALA A 308 -3.67 -14.78 -17.27
CA ALA A 308 -3.02 -13.50 -17.49
C ALA A 308 -3.85 -12.30 -16.98
N ALA A 309 -5.18 -12.31 -17.16
CA ALA A 309 -6.06 -11.28 -16.64
C ALA A 309 -6.30 -11.37 -15.12
N LYS A 310 -6.16 -12.57 -14.53
CA LYS A 310 -6.31 -12.81 -13.09
C LYS A 310 -5.04 -12.48 -12.31
N ARG A 311 -3.86 -12.75 -12.91
CA ARG A 311 -2.53 -12.52 -12.29
C ARG A 311 -2.47 -11.14 -11.64
N SER A 312 -1.93 -11.09 -10.43
CA SER A 312 -1.60 -9.83 -9.77
C SER A 312 -0.24 -9.90 -9.09
N VAL A 313 0.44 -8.77 -9.12
CA VAL A 313 1.79 -8.59 -8.57
C VAL A 313 1.80 -7.38 -7.66
N ILE A 314 2.71 -7.35 -6.69
CA ILE A 314 2.93 -6.17 -5.86
C ILE A 314 4.05 -5.33 -6.47
N GLN A 315 3.82 -4.02 -6.50
CA GLN A 315 4.75 -2.98 -6.92
C GLN A 315 4.94 -1.99 -5.77
N VAL A 316 5.96 -1.14 -5.89
CA VAL A 316 6.21 -0.05 -4.94
C VAL A 316 6.65 1.20 -5.68
N VAL A 317 6.22 2.34 -5.18
CA VAL A 317 6.73 3.67 -5.54
C VAL A 317 7.07 4.44 -4.28
N GLU A 318 7.96 5.41 -4.40
CA GLU A 318 8.13 6.43 -3.37
C GLU A 318 7.04 7.50 -3.54
N LEU A 319 6.45 7.92 -2.43
CA LEU A 319 5.56 9.06 -2.39
C LEU A 319 6.40 10.32 -2.20
N HIS A 320 6.06 11.35 -2.95
CA HIS A 320 6.55 12.71 -2.79
C HIS A 320 5.42 13.61 -2.33
N TYR A 321 5.78 14.71 -1.67
CA TYR A 321 4.84 15.75 -1.27
C TYR A 321 5.25 17.07 -1.88
N GLN A 322 4.42 17.60 -2.77
CA GLN A 322 4.70 18.80 -3.55
C GLN A 322 3.44 19.67 -3.61
N ASN A 323 3.55 20.94 -3.25
CA ASN A 323 2.45 21.91 -3.35
C ASN A 323 1.12 21.43 -2.71
N GLY A 324 1.20 20.79 -1.55
CA GLY A 324 0.00 20.30 -0.84
C GLY A 324 -0.54 18.95 -1.32
N GLN A 325 0.16 18.28 -2.25
CA GLN A 325 -0.31 17.08 -2.94
C GLN A 325 0.66 15.91 -2.79
N LEU A 326 0.13 14.70 -2.69
CA LEU A 326 0.90 13.48 -2.88
C LEU A 326 1.10 13.23 -4.37
N THR A 327 2.33 12.90 -4.74
CA THR A 327 2.71 12.52 -6.10
C THR A 327 3.62 11.30 -6.08
N CYS A 328 3.67 10.58 -7.20
CA CYS A 328 4.60 9.47 -7.43
C CYS A 328 4.80 9.26 -8.93
N ASP A 329 5.98 8.79 -9.32
CA ASP A 329 6.26 8.33 -10.69
C ASP A 329 6.49 6.81 -10.68
N ARG A 330 5.70 6.09 -11.47
CA ARG A 330 5.78 4.64 -11.59
C ARG A 330 7.02 4.16 -12.30
N ASP A 331 7.62 4.99 -13.16
CA ASP A 331 8.80 4.61 -13.92
C ASP A 331 10.10 4.97 -13.18
N GLU A 332 10.03 5.82 -12.16
CA GLU A 332 11.20 6.17 -11.36
C GLU A 332 11.73 4.96 -10.57
N PRO A 333 13.05 4.73 -10.53
CA PRO A 333 13.64 3.70 -9.67
C PRO A 333 13.34 3.97 -8.19
N THR A 334 12.74 3.00 -7.50
CA THR A 334 12.46 3.13 -6.07
C THR A 334 13.60 2.54 -5.25
N TYR A 335 14.31 3.40 -4.51
CA TYR A 335 15.38 2.98 -3.60
C TYR A 335 14.81 2.78 -2.19
N MET A 336 14.55 1.53 -1.83
CA MET A 336 13.91 1.16 -0.57
C MET A 336 14.83 1.32 0.64
N GLN A 337 14.27 1.91 1.69
CA GLN A 337 14.95 2.09 2.97
C GLN A 337 13.92 2.07 4.12
N LEU A 338 13.25 0.94 4.30
CA LEU A 338 12.41 0.75 5.48
C LEU A 338 13.29 0.57 6.72
N LYS A 339 13.13 1.46 7.70
CA LYS A 339 13.79 1.37 9.01
C LYS A 339 13.08 0.30 9.85
N ALA A 340 13.73 -0.19 10.91
CA ALA A 340 13.02 -1.05 11.86
C ALA A 340 11.79 -0.31 12.42
N GLY A 341 10.62 -0.96 12.40
CA GLY A 341 9.40 -0.42 13.00
C GLY A 341 9.55 -0.34 14.53
N ARG A 342 8.92 0.67 15.14
CA ARG A 342 8.86 0.81 16.60
C ARG A 342 7.86 -0.16 17.23
#